data_AF-A0A3S4GC54-F1
#
_entry.id   AF-A0A3S4GC54-F1
#
_cell.length_a   1.000
_cell.length_b   1.000
_cell.length_c   1.000
_cell.angle_alpha   90.00
_cell.angle_beta   90.00
_cell.angle_gamma   90.00
#
_symmetry.space_group_name_H-M   'P 1'
#
loop_
_entity.id
_entity.type
_entity.pdbx_description
1 polymer ?
#
loop_
_entity_poly.entity_id
_entity_poly.type
_entity_poly.pdbx_seq_one_letter_code
_entity_poly.pdbx_strand_id
1 'polypeptide(L)'
;MIEGRHGTQGIVFVDGWTGKGAITGELIRTLAGRAGYPQQPRLVVLADPCGCSWLAASDDDWLIPFGIMGAPVSGLISRSVWSATGLHGCVICDHLQEYECSRMLVDTVARHRKQLALSSLAPLRWRRENNAALWQTSRDVIAHLADAYAVDSVNRIKPGIAEATRAVLRRVPDHVFVRTIDDPDVALLVALARDKGIAVTEMGNAIGQYRAVTIIKKVL
;
A
#
# COMPACT_ATOMS: atom_id res chain seq x y z
N MET A 1 3.36 -28.20 4.53
CA MET A 1 3.16 -27.04 3.63
C MET A 1 1.66 -26.86 3.36
N ILE A 2 1.17 -25.61 3.28
CA ILE A 2 -0.25 -25.29 3.02
C ILE A 2 -0.76 -26.00 1.75
N GLU A 3 0.04 -26.00 0.69
CA GLU A 3 -0.26 -26.68 -0.58
C GLU A 3 -0.55 -28.18 -0.40
N GLY A 4 0.27 -28.88 0.38
CA GLY A 4 0.09 -30.32 0.61
C GLY A 4 -1.14 -30.67 1.47
N ARG A 5 -1.68 -29.70 2.22
CA ARG A 5 -2.88 -29.91 3.07
C ARG A 5 -4.18 -29.44 2.42
N HIS A 6 -4.11 -28.40 1.58
CA HIS A 6 -5.30 -27.72 1.06
C HIS A 6 -5.34 -27.64 -0.47
N GLY A 7 -4.28 -28.07 -1.16
CA GLY A 7 -4.08 -27.82 -2.58
C GLY A 7 -3.81 -26.34 -2.88
N THR A 8 -3.67 -26.01 -4.16
CA THR A 8 -3.40 -24.64 -4.63
C THR A 8 -4.66 -23.93 -5.13
N GLN A 9 -5.67 -24.69 -5.54
CA GLN A 9 -6.89 -24.17 -6.17
C GLN A 9 -7.71 -23.25 -5.25
N GLY A 10 -7.58 -23.39 -3.94
CA GLY A 10 -8.28 -22.57 -2.94
C GLY A 10 -7.45 -21.42 -2.37
N ILE A 11 -6.18 -21.26 -2.77
CA ILE A 11 -5.28 -20.30 -2.12
C ILE A 11 -5.64 -18.87 -2.54
N VAL A 12 -5.76 -18.02 -1.53
CA VAL A 12 -5.97 -16.57 -1.65
C VAL A 12 -4.87 -15.88 -0.86
N PHE A 13 -4.25 -14.86 -1.47
CA PHE A 13 -3.24 -14.02 -0.83
C PHE A 13 -3.93 -12.76 -0.33
N VAL A 14 -3.66 -12.36 0.90
CA VAL A 14 -4.33 -11.21 1.54
C VAL A 14 -3.26 -10.19 1.94
N ASP A 15 -3.50 -8.93 1.57
CA ASP A 15 -2.66 -7.80 1.99
C ASP A 15 -3.56 -6.59 2.30
N GLY A 16 -2.98 -5.52 2.85
CA GLY A 16 -3.68 -4.27 3.12
C GLY A 16 -3.92 -3.42 1.89
N TRP A 17 -2.89 -3.25 1.04
CA TRP A 17 -2.92 -2.24 0.00
C TRP A 17 -1.93 -2.50 -1.14
N THR A 18 -2.26 -2.03 -2.35
CA THR A 18 -1.32 -1.97 -3.48
C THR A 18 -1.44 -0.65 -4.25
N GLY A 19 -0.36 0.13 -4.29
CA GLY A 19 -0.36 1.45 -4.94
C GLY A 19 -0.08 1.43 -6.44
N LYS A 20 0.95 0.69 -6.86
CA LYS A 20 1.38 0.59 -8.27
C LYS A 20 1.67 -0.83 -8.75
N GLY A 21 1.16 -1.83 -8.03
CA GLY A 21 1.19 -3.23 -8.47
C GLY A 21 2.52 -3.94 -8.24
N ALA A 22 3.41 -3.38 -7.41
CA ALA A 22 4.69 -4.01 -7.08
C ALA A 22 4.49 -5.41 -6.45
N ILE A 23 3.55 -5.53 -5.50
CA ILE A 23 3.24 -6.78 -4.81
C ILE A 23 2.51 -7.75 -5.74
N THR A 24 1.54 -7.29 -6.52
CA THR A 24 0.91 -8.12 -7.57
C THR A 24 1.95 -8.71 -8.52
N GLY A 25 2.86 -7.87 -9.04
CA GLY A 25 3.90 -8.29 -9.96
C GLY A 25 4.88 -9.27 -9.33
N GLU A 26 5.30 -9.04 -8.09
CA GLU A 26 6.17 -9.96 -7.35
C GLU A 26 5.50 -11.32 -7.11
N LEU A 27 4.21 -11.32 -6.77
CA LEU A 27 3.44 -12.53 -6.56
C LEU A 27 3.27 -13.33 -7.86
N ILE A 28 2.97 -12.67 -8.98
CA ILE A 28 2.92 -13.29 -10.31
C ILE A 28 4.27 -13.92 -10.64
N ARG A 29 5.37 -13.15 -10.50
CA ARG A 29 6.73 -13.65 -10.79
C ARG A 29 7.10 -14.85 -9.94
N THR A 30 6.84 -14.80 -8.63
CA THR A 30 7.19 -15.85 -7.68
C THR A 30 6.45 -17.16 -7.96
N LEU A 31 5.20 -17.06 -8.42
CA LEU A 31 4.35 -18.23 -8.67
C LEU A 31 4.36 -18.69 -10.13
N ALA A 32 4.99 -17.94 -11.03
CA ALA A 32 5.09 -18.29 -12.44
C ALA A 32 5.69 -19.70 -12.63
N GLY A 33 4.99 -20.54 -13.41
CA GLY A 33 5.43 -21.90 -13.70
C GLY A 33 5.25 -22.91 -12.55
N ARG A 34 4.80 -22.49 -11.36
CA ARG A 34 4.49 -23.43 -10.27
C ARG A 34 3.18 -24.14 -10.55
N ALA A 35 3.20 -25.47 -10.49
CA ALA A 35 2.03 -26.30 -10.73
C ALA A 35 0.87 -25.94 -9.79
N GLY A 36 -0.33 -25.80 -10.38
CA GLY A 36 -1.56 -25.56 -9.64
C GLY A 36 -1.86 -24.09 -9.29
N TYR A 37 -0.95 -23.15 -9.53
CA TYR A 37 -1.24 -21.71 -9.39
C TYR A 37 -1.70 -21.11 -10.72
N PRO A 38 -2.69 -20.19 -10.71
CA PRO A 38 -3.11 -19.48 -11.91
C PRO A 38 -2.05 -18.43 -12.33
N GLN A 39 -2.06 -18.04 -13.61
CA GLN A 39 -1.19 -16.96 -14.12
C GLN A 39 -1.38 -15.64 -13.36
N GLN A 40 -2.62 -15.36 -12.93
CA GLN A 40 -2.94 -14.25 -12.04
C GLN A 40 -3.35 -14.80 -10.67
N PRO A 41 -2.44 -14.80 -9.69
CA PRO A 41 -2.74 -15.19 -8.31
C PRO A 41 -3.86 -14.32 -7.72
N ARG A 42 -4.65 -14.91 -6.81
CA ARG A 42 -5.79 -14.24 -6.17
C ARG A 42 -5.31 -13.36 -5.02
N LEU A 43 -4.72 -12.21 -5.34
CA LEU A 43 -4.39 -11.19 -4.36
C LEU A 43 -5.64 -10.38 -4.01
N VAL A 44 -6.00 -10.36 -2.73
CA VAL A 44 -7.12 -9.60 -2.16
C VAL A 44 -6.54 -8.52 -1.26
N VAL A 45 -6.99 -7.28 -1.46
CA VAL A 45 -6.52 -6.14 -0.66
C VAL A 45 -7.68 -5.30 -0.11
N LEU A 46 -7.42 -4.47 0.90
CA LEU A 46 -8.42 -3.50 1.37
C LEU A 46 -8.52 -2.31 0.41
N ALA A 47 -7.38 -1.80 -0.07
CA ALA A 47 -7.33 -0.72 -1.06
C ALA A 47 -6.42 -1.03 -2.25
N ASP A 48 -6.94 -0.80 -3.45
CA ASP A 48 -6.24 -0.96 -4.71
C ASP A 48 -6.42 0.24 -5.63
N PRO A 49 -5.75 1.38 -5.33
CA PRO A 49 -5.77 2.52 -6.24
C PRO A 49 -5.32 2.16 -7.65
N CYS A 50 -4.43 1.17 -7.84
CA CYS A 50 -3.99 0.79 -9.19
C CYS A 50 -4.92 -0.14 -9.96
N GLY A 51 -5.95 -0.74 -9.37
CA GLY A 51 -6.73 -1.79 -10.04
C GLY A 51 -5.89 -3.01 -10.44
N CYS A 52 -4.86 -3.35 -9.66
CA CYS A 52 -3.89 -4.39 -9.97
C CYS A 52 -4.11 -5.70 -9.19
N SER A 53 -5.03 -5.73 -8.24
CA SER A 53 -5.41 -6.90 -7.44
C SER A 53 -6.51 -7.73 -8.10
N TRP A 54 -6.74 -8.95 -7.59
CA TRP A 54 -7.83 -9.81 -8.03
C TRP A 54 -9.19 -9.36 -7.44
N LEU A 55 -9.15 -8.75 -6.25
CA LEU A 55 -10.30 -8.19 -5.54
C LEU A 55 -9.79 -7.11 -4.56
N ALA A 56 -10.45 -5.97 -4.52
CA ALA A 56 -10.24 -4.98 -3.48
C ALA A 56 -11.55 -4.52 -2.87
N ALA A 57 -11.53 -4.08 -1.62
CA ALA A 57 -12.72 -3.49 -0.99
C ALA A 57 -12.99 -2.05 -1.48
N SER A 58 -11.94 -1.31 -1.86
CA SER A 58 -12.01 0.03 -2.43
C SER A 58 -10.83 0.28 -3.39
N ASP A 59 -11.01 1.20 -4.33
CA ASP A 59 -9.96 1.82 -5.14
C ASP A 59 -9.50 3.19 -4.60
N ASP A 60 -10.05 3.62 -3.45
CA ASP A 60 -9.62 4.84 -2.77
C ASP A 60 -8.17 4.72 -2.28
N ASP A 61 -7.43 5.82 -2.40
CA ASP A 61 -6.14 6.02 -1.75
C ASP A 61 -6.35 6.65 -0.37
N TRP A 62 -6.58 5.83 0.66
CA TRP A 62 -6.83 6.27 2.03
C TRP A 62 -5.68 5.92 2.97
N LEU A 63 -5.61 6.66 4.06
CA LEU A 63 -4.55 6.51 5.07
C LEU A 63 -4.70 5.19 5.83
N ILE A 64 -3.71 4.30 5.68
CA ILE A 64 -3.63 3.06 6.44
C ILE A 64 -2.56 3.20 7.54
N PRO A 65 -2.93 3.21 8.84
CA PRO A 65 -2.01 3.50 9.95
C PRO A 65 -0.73 2.66 9.98
N PHE A 66 -0.85 1.34 9.76
CA PHE A 66 0.30 0.42 9.72
C PHE A 66 1.22 0.67 8.51
N GLY A 67 0.73 1.33 7.47
CA GLY A 67 1.53 1.76 6.34
C GLY A 67 2.60 2.78 6.73
N ILE A 68 2.43 3.51 7.83
CA ILE A 68 3.31 4.63 8.18
C ILE A 68 4.04 4.38 9.50
N MET A 69 3.31 3.93 10.53
CA MET A 69 3.81 3.87 11.91
C MET A 69 4.57 2.58 12.27
N GLY A 70 4.60 1.56 11.41
CA GLY A 70 5.48 0.39 11.58
C GLY A 70 5.22 -0.44 12.84
N ALA A 71 6.28 -0.93 13.48
CA ALA A 71 6.20 -1.90 14.58
C ALA A 71 5.27 -1.49 15.75
N PRO A 72 5.25 -0.23 16.23
CA PRO A 72 4.30 0.23 17.26
C PRO A 72 2.82 -0.09 17.00
N VAL A 73 2.38 -0.01 15.74
CA VAL A 73 1.01 -0.34 15.34
C VAL A 73 0.85 -1.76 14.80
N SER A 74 1.96 -2.44 14.48
CA SER A 74 1.99 -3.81 13.94
C SER A 74 2.37 -4.86 14.99
N GLY A 75 2.37 -4.52 16.29
CA GLY A 75 2.55 -5.47 17.40
C GLY A 75 4.00 -5.67 17.82
N LEU A 76 4.84 -4.64 17.71
CA LEU A 76 6.26 -4.63 18.10
C LEU A 76 7.12 -5.69 17.41
N ILE A 77 6.76 -6.10 16.20
CA ILE A 77 7.55 -7.04 15.41
C ILE A 77 8.05 -6.39 14.12
N SER A 78 9.22 -6.83 13.69
CA SER A 78 9.77 -6.48 12.38
C SER A 78 9.02 -7.14 11.23
N ARG A 79 9.46 -6.86 10.01
CA ARG A 79 9.18 -7.74 8.86
C ARG A 79 9.63 -9.17 9.11
N SER A 80 9.01 -10.11 8.42
CA SER A 80 9.38 -11.53 8.47
C SER A 80 10.84 -11.75 8.04
N VAL A 81 11.54 -12.59 8.78
CA VAL A 81 12.87 -13.11 8.46
C VAL A 81 12.70 -14.51 7.92
N TRP A 82 13.11 -14.71 6.67
CA TRP A 82 13.00 -16.02 6.02
C TRP A 82 13.86 -17.06 6.74
N SER A 83 13.33 -18.29 6.82
CA SER A 83 14.05 -19.46 7.32
C SER A 83 13.81 -20.62 6.36
N ALA A 84 14.88 -21.37 6.05
CA ALA A 84 14.80 -22.57 5.23
C ALA A 84 14.02 -23.72 5.92
N THR A 85 13.93 -23.67 7.25
CA THR A 85 13.26 -24.70 8.07
C THR A 85 12.35 -24.06 9.10
N GLY A 86 11.24 -24.74 9.42
CA GLY A 86 10.28 -24.23 10.40
C GLY A 86 9.47 -23.03 9.90
N LEU A 87 9.04 -22.19 10.84
CA LEU A 87 8.28 -20.97 10.55
C LEU A 87 9.24 -19.80 10.29
N HIS A 88 8.79 -18.79 9.54
CA HIS A 88 9.53 -17.53 9.41
C HIS A 88 9.65 -16.85 10.77
N GLY A 89 10.81 -16.25 11.03
CA GLY A 89 11.09 -15.49 12.25
C GLY A 89 10.68 -14.03 12.13
N CYS A 90 10.85 -13.29 13.23
CA CYS A 90 10.81 -11.83 13.27
C CYS A 90 11.73 -11.33 14.38
N VAL A 91 12.08 -10.05 14.34
CA VAL A 91 12.78 -9.37 15.44
C VAL A 91 11.73 -8.65 16.28
N ILE A 92 11.80 -8.84 17.60
CA ILE A 92 10.97 -8.11 18.56
C ILE A 92 11.60 -6.72 18.77
N CYS A 93 10.78 -5.67 18.66
CA CYS A 93 11.18 -4.28 18.78
C CYS A 93 10.93 -3.74 20.19
N ASP A 94 11.55 -4.34 21.21
CA ASP A 94 11.35 -3.97 22.62
C ASP A 94 11.68 -2.50 22.92
N HIS A 95 12.66 -1.94 22.21
CA HIS A 95 13.02 -0.52 22.28
C HIS A 95 11.89 0.45 21.88
N LEU A 96 10.78 -0.04 21.32
CA LEU A 96 9.61 0.77 20.93
C LEU A 96 8.39 0.52 21.84
N GLN A 97 8.57 -0.18 22.96
CA GLN A 97 7.47 -0.56 23.85
C GLN A 97 6.67 0.63 24.39
N GLU A 98 7.32 1.77 24.63
CA GLU A 98 6.63 3.00 25.06
C GLU A 98 5.65 3.57 24.02
N TYR A 99 5.80 3.20 22.75
CA TYR A 99 4.96 3.65 21.64
C TYR A 99 3.91 2.61 21.22
N GLU A 100 3.84 1.45 21.89
CA GLU A 100 2.94 0.35 21.52
C GLU A 100 1.48 0.81 21.46
N CYS A 101 0.85 0.58 20.31
CA CYS A 101 -0.54 0.98 20.08
C CYS A 101 -1.34 0.01 19.20
N SER A 102 -0.80 -1.18 18.91
CA SER A 102 -1.46 -2.18 18.06
C SER A 102 -2.78 -2.66 18.68
N ARG A 103 -2.83 -2.89 20.00
CA ARG A 103 -4.06 -3.30 20.70
C ARG A 103 -5.13 -2.21 20.63
N MET A 104 -4.75 -0.96 20.91
CA MET A 104 -5.65 0.18 20.79
C MET A 104 -6.22 0.32 19.38
N LEU A 105 -5.39 0.15 18.34
CA LEU A 105 -5.83 0.18 16.94
C LEU A 105 -6.85 -0.92 16.66
N VAL A 106 -6.53 -2.17 17.00
CA VAL A 106 -7.42 -3.33 16.80
C VAL A 106 -8.74 -3.14 17.54
N ASP A 107 -8.70 -2.74 18.80
CA ASP A 107 -9.90 -2.50 19.62
C ASP A 107 -10.76 -1.38 19.04
N THR A 108 -10.13 -0.34 18.47
CA THR A 108 -10.82 0.77 17.84
C THR A 108 -11.52 0.35 16.56
N VAL A 109 -10.82 -0.35 15.66
CA VAL A 109 -11.43 -0.90 14.44
C VAL A 109 -12.55 -1.90 14.79
N ALA A 110 -12.34 -2.76 15.79
CA ALA A 110 -13.34 -3.72 16.23
C ALA A 110 -14.61 -3.05 16.79
N ARG A 111 -14.46 -1.93 17.50
CA ARG A 111 -15.58 -1.14 18.02
C ARG A 111 -16.41 -0.54 16.89
N HIS A 112 -15.77 0.10 15.91
CA HIS A 112 -16.47 0.63 14.73
C HIS A 112 -17.16 -0.49 13.94
N ARG A 113 -16.48 -1.62 13.73
CA ARG A 113 -17.07 -2.78 13.06
C ARG A 113 -18.32 -3.30 13.78
N LYS A 114 -18.34 -3.34 15.11
CA LYS A 114 -19.50 -3.80 15.90
C LYS A 114 -20.71 -2.87 15.80
N GLN A 115 -20.49 -1.60 15.47
CA GLN A 115 -21.57 -0.62 15.24
C GLN A 115 -22.22 -0.76 13.85
N LEU A 116 -21.58 -1.51 12.94
CA LEU A 116 -22.12 -1.75 11.60
C LEU A 116 -23.19 -2.85 11.65
N ALA A 117 -24.38 -2.56 11.15
CA ALA A 117 -25.38 -3.57 10.85
C ALA A 117 -24.96 -4.29 9.56
N LEU A 118 -24.28 -5.44 9.66
CA LEU A 118 -23.78 -6.16 8.48
C LEU A 118 -24.88 -6.51 7.47
N SER A 119 -26.11 -6.73 7.94
CA SER A 119 -27.28 -6.99 7.10
C SER A 119 -27.73 -5.79 6.27
N SER A 120 -27.35 -4.56 6.64
CA SER A 120 -27.65 -3.35 5.86
C SER A 120 -26.54 -3.01 4.86
N LEU A 121 -25.40 -3.70 4.89
CA LEU A 121 -24.33 -3.46 3.93
C LEU A 121 -24.64 -4.18 2.62
N ALA A 122 -24.62 -3.42 1.53
CA ALA A 122 -24.70 -4.01 0.20
C ALA A 122 -23.49 -4.92 -0.03
N PRO A 123 -23.67 -6.12 -0.62
CA PRO A 123 -22.53 -6.93 -1.04
C PRO A 123 -21.62 -6.14 -1.98
N LEU A 124 -20.31 -6.24 -1.75
CA LEU A 124 -19.31 -5.63 -2.61
C LEU A 124 -19.50 -6.12 -4.05
N ARG A 125 -19.86 -5.21 -4.95
CA ARG A 125 -19.92 -5.47 -6.39
C ARG A 125 -18.61 -5.04 -7.03
N TRP A 126 -17.54 -5.80 -6.75
CA TRP A 126 -16.25 -5.54 -7.38
C TRP A 126 -16.27 -5.96 -8.86
N ARG A 127 -16.19 -4.98 -9.76
CA ARG A 127 -16.16 -5.21 -11.21
C ARG A 127 -14.72 -5.18 -11.69
N ARG A 128 -14.15 -6.36 -11.94
CA ARG A 128 -12.80 -6.49 -12.51
C ARG A 128 -12.61 -5.76 -13.84
N GLU A 129 -13.68 -5.51 -14.57
CA GLU A 129 -13.63 -4.76 -15.82
C GLU A 129 -13.07 -3.34 -15.61
N ASN A 130 -13.33 -2.73 -14.45
CA ASN A 130 -12.86 -1.39 -14.12
C ASN A 130 -11.36 -1.35 -13.80
N ASN A 131 -10.79 -2.48 -13.36
CA ASN A 131 -9.38 -2.58 -12.97
C ASN A 131 -8.44 -2.21 -14.13
N ALA A 132 -8.79 -2.56 -15.37
CA ALA A 132 -7.97 -2.24 -16.53
C ALA A 132 -7.84 -0.72 -16.74
N ALA A 133 -8.92 0.03 -16.53
CA ALA A 133 -8.91 1.49 -16.65
C ALA A 133 -8.08 2.13 -15.52
N LEU A 134 -8.29 1.71 -14.27
CA LEU A 134 -7.50 2.18 -13.12
C LEU A 134 -6.00 1.89 -13.31
N TRP A 135 -5.67 0.71 -13.81
CA TRP A 135 -4.30 0.29 -14.09
C TRP A 135 -3.67 1.13 -15.21
N GLN A 136 -4.45 1.45 -16.25
CA GLN A 136 -3.97 2.34 -17.31
C GLN A 136 -3.71 3.75 -16.76
N THR A 137 -4.67 4.35 -16.05
CA THR A 137 -4.51 5.67 -15.43
C THR A 137 -3.31 5.72 -14.48
N SER A 138 -3.12 4.68 -13.67
CA SER A 138 -1.95 4.54 -12.80
C SER A 138 -0.65 4.63 -13.61
N ARG A 139 -0.52 3.86 -14.69
CA ARG A 139 0.67 3.86 -15.54
C ARG A 139 0.88 5.20 -16.23
N ASP A 140 -0.18 5.85 -16.70
CA ASP A 140 -0.10 7.15 -17.37
C ASP A 140 0.39 8.24 -16.40
N VAL A 141 -0.10 8.24 -15.15
CA VAL A 141 0.40 9.14 -14.09
C VAL A 141 1.88 8.89 -13.80
N ILE A 142 2.27 7.62 -13.65
CA ILE A 142 3.67 7.28 -13.35
C ILE A 142 4.59 7.65 -14.52
N ALA A 143 4.17 7.42 -15.76
CA ALA A 143 4.92 7.82 -16.96
C ALA A 143 5.03 9.34 -17.06
N HIS A 144 3.92 10.06 -16.89
CA HIS A 144 3.89 11.52 -16.90
C HIS A 144 4.86 12.12 -15.86
N LEU A 145 4.82 11.62 -14.62
CA LEU A 145 5.73 12.08 -13.57
C LEU A 145 7.19 11.68 -13.84
N ALA A 146 7.43 10.53 -14.48
CA ALA A 146 8.78 10.13 -14.86
C ALA A 146 9.36 11.09 -15.91
N ASP A 147 8.58 11.42 -16.92
CA ASP A 147 9.01 12.31 -18.00
C ASP A 147 9.16 13.76 -17.52
N ALA A 148 8.15 14.29 -16.83
CA ALA A 148 8.12 15.68 -16.36
C ALA A 148 9.24 16.01 -15.36
N TYR A 149 9.69 15.03 -14.57
CA TYR A 149 10.70 15.20 -13.53
C TYR A 149 12.00 14.40 -13.81
N ALA A 150 12.22 13.97 -15.06
CA ALA A 150 13.41 13.23 -15.49
C ALA A 150 13.80 12.06 -14.57
N VAL A 151 12.80 11.26 -14.17
CA VAL A 151 12.99 10.13 -13.25
C VAL A 151 13.42 8.88 -14.00
N ASP A 152 14.70 8.57 -13.96
CA ASP A 152 15.32 7.38 -14.57
C ASP A 152 14.77 6.02 -14.09
N SER A 153 14.04 5.98 -12.97
CA SER A 153 13.46 4.75 -12.44
C SER A 153 12.10 4.99 -11.80
N VAL A 154 11.09 4.30 -12.32
CA VAL A 154 9.72 4.27 -11.75
C VAL A 154 9.70 3.83 -10.28
N ASN A 155 10.74 3.16 -9.79
CA ASN A 155 10.87 2.79 -8.38
C ASN A 155 11.07 4.00 -7.46
N ARG A 156 11.52 5.14 -8.00
CA ARG A 156 11.65 6.39 -7.26
C ARG A 156 10.33 7.16 -7.12
N ILE A 157 9.31 6.80 -7.89
CA ILE A 157 7.96 7.38 -7.77
C ILE A 157 7.17 6.54 -6.77
N LYS A 158 6.69 7.18 -5.70
CA LYS A 158 6.00 6.57 -4.56
C LYS A 158 4.56 7.09 -4.50
N PRO A 159 3.66 6.50 -5.29
CA PRO A 159 2.26 6.91 -5.33
C PRO A 159 1.46 6.33 -4.16
N GLY A 160 0.48 7.07 -3.69
CA GLY A 160 -0.36 6.69 -2.57
C GLY A 160 0.09 7.33 -1.25
N ILE A 161 -0.87 7.67 -0.38
CA ILE A 161 -0.61 8.36 0.89
C ILE A 161 0.44 7.62 1.73
N ALA A 162 0.29 6.30 1.88
CA ALA A 162 1.18 5.50 2.70
C ALA A 162 2.61 5.45 2.14
N GLU A 163 2.77 5.27 0.82
CA GLU A 163 4.09 5.21 0.18
C GLU A 163 4.76 6.59 0.13
N ALA A 164 4.02 7.64 -0.20
CA ALA A 164 4.49 9.01 -0.21
C ALA A 164 4.98 9.45 1.18
N THR A 165 4.17 9.24 2.22
CA THR A 165 4.53 9.61 3.60
C THR A 165 5.76 8.84 4.08
N ARG A 166 5.83 7.54 3.79
CA ARG A 166 6.99 6.72 4.15
C ARG A 166 8.27 7.16 3.41
N ALA A 167 8.14 7.64 2.17
CA ALA A 167 9.25 8.16 1.41
C ALA A 167 9.83 9.43 2.06
N VAL A 168 8.97 10.36 2.49
CA VAL A 168 9.39 11.56 3.23
C VAL A 168 10.05 11.20 4.57
N LEU A 169 9.49 10.22 5.30
CA LEU A 169 10.04 9.78 6.59
C LEU A 169 11.42 9.11 6.47
N ARG A 170 11.60 8.22 5.48
CA ARG A 170 12.70 7.24 5.49
C ARG A 170 13.74 7.44 4.39
N ARG A 171 13.52 8.37 3.46
CA ARG A 171 14.39 8.62 2.29
C ARG A 171 14.67 10.11 2.14
N VAL A 172 15.40 10.46 1.09
CA VAL A 172 15.60 11.84 0.67
C VAL A 172 14.56 12.15 -0.42
N PRO A 173 13.44 12.79 -0.09
CA PRO A 173 12.46 13.22 -1.08
C PRO A 173 13.02 14.33 -1.97
N ASP A 174 12.58 14.34 -3.22
CA ASP A 174 12.89 15.35 -4.23
C ASP A 174 11.67 16.24 -4.46
N HIS A 175 10.51 15.62 -4.67
CA HIS A 175 9.23 16.29 -4.84
C HIS A 175 8.12 15.61 -4.03
N VAL A 176 7.21 16.40 -3.47
CA VAL A 176 6.01 15.93 -2.78
C VAL A 176 4.78 16.56 -3.44
N PHE A 177 3.92 15.72 -3.98
CA PHE A 177 2.68 16.10 -4.64
C PHE A 177 1.49 15.63 -3.82
N VAL A 178 0.46 16.47 -3.76
CA VAL A 178 -0.85 16.12 -3.21
C VAL A 178 -1.93 16.51 -4.21
N ARG A 179 -3.08 15.83 -4.17
CA ARG A 179 -4.24 16.23 -4.98
C ARG A 179 -4.72 17.60 -4.50
N THR A 180 -4.93 17.71 -3.20
CA THR A 180 -5.34 18.92 -2.50
C THR A 180 -4.59 18.98 -1.17
N ILE A 181 -4.03 20.15 -0.81
CA ILE A 181 -3.20 20.32 0.37
C ILE A 181 -3.99 20.30 1.68
N ASP A 182 -5.26 20.67 1.60
CA ASP A 182 -6.20 20.71 2.73
C ASP A 182 -6.93 19.37 2.96
N ASP A 183 -6.60 18.33 2.20
CA ASP A 183 -7.16 16.99 2.43
C ASP A 183 -6.66 16.45 3.80
N PRO A 184 -7.57 16.12 4.75
CA PRO A 184 -7.18 15.64 6.06
C PRO A 184 -6.35 14.34 6.01
N ASP A 185 -6.55 13.50 4.99
CA ASP A 185 -5.80 12.24 4.85
C ASP A 185 -4.33 12.47 4.47
N VAL A 186 -3.98 13.61 3.87
CA VAL A 186 -2.58 13.98 3.55
C VAL A 186 -1.94 14.90 4.59
N ALA A 187 -2.66 15.31 5.63
CA ALA A 187 -2.17 16.28 6.61
C ALA A 187 -0.82 15.88 7.25
N LEU A 188 -0.64 14.59 7.56
CA LEU A 188 0.62 14.07 8.10
C LEU A 188 1.77 14.21 7.08
N LEU A 189 1.53 13.87 5.81
CA LEU A 189 2.53 14.04 4.75
C LEU A 189 2.93 15.50 4.60
N VAL A 190 1.95 16.41 4.57
CA VAL A 190 2.17 17.85 4.42
C VAL A 190 2.99 18.40 5.58
N ALA A 191 2.66 18.02 6.82
CA ALA A 191 3.40 18.43 8.00
C ALA A 191 4.86 17.95 7.96
N LEU A 192 5.09 16.68 7.61
CA LEU A 192 6.43 16.09 7.51
C LEU A 192 7.26 16.70 6.37
N ALA A 193 6.64 17.04 5.25
CA ALA A 193 7.32 17.70 4.14
C ALA A 193 7.77 19.12 4.55
N ARG A 194 6.88 19.89 5.19
CA ARG A 194 7.18 21.24 5.69
C ARG A 194 8.29 21.24 6.75
N ASP A 195 8.26 20.30 7.69
CA ASP A 195 9.30 20.13 8.72
C ASP A 195 10.69 19.90 8.10
N LYS A 196 10.75 19.17 6.98
CA LYS A 196 11.97 18.92 6.21
C LYS A 196 12.31 20.02 5.19
N GLY A 197 11.55 21.11 5.14
CA GLY A 197 11.76 22.22 4.20
C GLY A 197 11.47 21.87 2.74
N ILE A 198 10.64 20.85 2.48
CA ILE A 198 10.27 20.40 1.13
C ILE A 198 8.95 21.07 0.74
N ALA A 199 8.94 21.71 -0.43
CA ALA A 199 7.72 22.27 -1.00
C ALA A 199 6.72 21.15 -1.32
N VAL A 200 5.47 21.35 -0.93
CA VAL A 200 4.33 20.50 -1.33
C VAL A 200 3.61 21.18 -2.48
N THR A 201 3.45 20.48 -3.59
CA THR A 201 2.78 21.00 -4.79
C THR A 201 1.41 20.33 -4.95
N GLU A 202 0.36 21.14 -5.07
CA GLU A 202 -0.97 20.66 -5.45
C GLU A 202 -1.02 20.36 -6.96
N MET A 203 -1.41 19.13 -7.30
CA MET A 203 -1.47 18.65 -8.68
C MET A 203 -2.90 18.37 -9.16
N GLY A 204 -3.90 18.42 -8.27
CA GLY A 204 -5.28 18.08 -8.59
C GLY A 204 -5.38 16.72 -9.29
N ASN A 205 -6.08 16.69 -10.42
CA ASN A 205 -6.32 15.46 -11.18
C ASN A 205 -5.09 14.95 -11.96
N ALA A 206 -3.97 15.70 -12.01
CA ALA A 206 -2.77 15.26 -12.72
C ALA A 206 -2.09 14.03 -12.07
N ILE A 207 -2.40 13.72 -10.81
CA ILE A 207 -1.98 12.48 -10.14
C ILE A 207 -3.07 11.40 -10.15
N GLY A 208 -4.06 11.51 -11.05
CA GLY A 208 -5.05 10.48 -11.34
C GLY A 208 -5.90 10.10 -10.13
N GLN A 209 -5.87 8.83 -9.74
CA GLN A 209 -6.54 8.30 -8.55
C GLN A 209 -5.80 8.52 -7.23
N TYR A 210 -4.53 8.89 -7.27
CA TYR A 210 -3.74 9.06 -6.05
C TYR A 210 -4.09 10.35 -5.34
N ARG A 211 -4.02 10.35 -4.01
CA ARG A 211 -4.15 11.58 -3.20
C ARG A 211 -2.79 12.19 -2.91
N ALA A 212 -1.74 11.38 -2.92
CA ALA A 212 -0.37 11.86 -2.77
C ALA A 212 0.62 11.06 -3.62
N VAL A 213 1.71 11.70 -4.01
CA VAL A 213 2.87 11.07 -4.64
C VAL A 213 4.15 11.71 -4.11
N THR A 214 5.17 10.92 -3.81
CA THR A 214 6.52 11.44 -3.55
C THR A 214 7.51 10.89 -4.56
N ILE A 215 8.33 11.75 -5.14
CA ILE A 215 9.50 11.35 -5.91
C ILE A 215 10.71 11.42 -4.97
N ILE A 216 11.49 10.34 -4.89
CA ILE A 216 12.74 10.33 -4.11
C ILE A 216 13.95 10.67 -4.99
N LYS A 217 14.96 11.30 -4.38
CA LYS A 217 16.22 11.61 -5.06
C LYS A 217 16.93 10.34 -5.50
N LYS A 218 17.70 10.46 -6.58
CA LYS A 218 18.70 9.47 -6.94
C LYS A 218 19.83 9.55 -5.92
N VAL A 219 20.06 8.46 -5.19
CA VAL A 219 21.27 8.32 -4.37
C VAL A 219 22.35 7.82 -5.33
N LEU A 220 23.40 8.61 -5.51
CA LEU A 220 24.60 8.25 -6.26
C LEU A 220 25.45 7.25 -5.47
#